data_AF-A0A7C7YE20-F1
#
_entry.id   AF-A0A7C7YE20-F1
#
_cell.length_a   1.000
_cell.length_b   1.000
_cell.length_c   1.000
_cell.angle_alpha   90.00
_cell.angle_beta   90.00
_cell.angle_gamma   90.00
#
_symmetry.space_group_name_H-M   'P 1'
#
loop_
_entity.id
_entity.type
_entity.pdbx_description
1 polymer ?
#
loop_
_entity_poly.entity_id
_entity_poly.type
_entity_poly.pdbx_seq_one_letter_code
_entity_poly.pdbx_strand_id
1 'polypeptide(L)'
;MRVVKLTLGDFPTMATLEDYFEDISSPSLNGRVDIDGDCMGDSQIVPGEIVVFLHGGTLVKIARSSSSVITPNNGLPQHFTIDIESIHSPRRMMRISEFQEILFKVAGLATNLASKNWNHLQDSDVLISIIDRL
;
A
#
# COMPACT_ATOMS: atom_id res chain seq x y z
N MET A 1 -3.50 1.82 8.34
CA MET A 1 -2.43 1.85 7.33
C MET A 1 -2.10 0.44 6.96
N ARG A 2 -2.09 0.20 5.66
CA ARG A 2 -1.78 -1.08 5.04
C ARG A 2 -0.52 -1.04 4.22
N VAL A 3 0.24 -2.13 4.23
CA VAL A 3 1.42 -2.32 3.40
C VAL A 3 1.15 -3.41 2.37
N VAL A 4 1.08 -3.02 1.11
CA VAL A 4 0.89 -3.87 -0.07
C VAL A 4 2.24 -4.13 -0.71
N LYS A 5 2.55 -5.39 -1.00
CA LYS A 5 3.81 -5.78 -1.63
C LYS A 5 3.55 -6.22 -3.06
N LEU A 6 4.11 -5.46 -3.99
CA LEU A 6 4.07 -5.75 -5.42
C LEU A 6 5.22 -6.69 -5.75
N THR A 7 4.91 -7.76 -6.48
CA THR A 7 5.90 -8.79 -6.78
C THR A 7 6.77 -8.41 -7.97
N LEU A 8 7.99 -8.93 -8.02
CA LEU A 8 8.86 -8.79 -9.20
C LEU A 8 8.37 -9.64 -10.38
N GLY A 9 7.47 -10.61 -10.15
CA GLY A 9 6.86 -11.40 -11.22
C GLY A 9 5.86 -10.57 -12.02
N ASP A 10 5.02 -9.81 -11.31
CA ASP A 10 4.01 -8.95 -11.93
C ASP A 10 4.62 -7.66 -12.48
N PHE A 11 5.64 -7.14 -11.79
CA PHE A 11 6.32 -5.88 -12.13
C PHE A 11 7.84 -6.12 -12.22
N PRO A 12 8.35 -6.63 -13.35
CA PRO A 12 9.78 -6.94 -13.48
C PRO A 12 10.68 -5.71 -13.53
N THR A 13 10.13 -4.54 -13.88
CA THR A 13 10.89 -3.28 -14.00
C THR A 13 10.17 -2.11 -13.35
N MET A 14 10.90 -1.03 -13.05
CA MET A 14 10.30 0.22 -12.60
C MET A 14 9.42 0.87 -13.67
N ALA A 15 9.75 0.71 -14.96
CA ALA A 15 8.94 1.23 -16.05
C ALA A 15 7.55 0.57 -16.08
N THR A 16 7.49 -0.77 -16.02
CA THR A 16 6.21 -1.50 -15.95
C THR A 16 5.39 -1.14 -14.72
N LEU A 17 6.04 -0.78 -13.62
CA LEU A 17 5.39 -0.34 -12.39
C LEU A 17 4.85 1.10 -12.51
N GLU A 18 5.61 1.99 -13.14
CA GLU A 18 5.21 3.37 -13.42
C GLU A 18 4.02 3.42 -14.37
N ASP A 19 4.06 2.67 -15.47
CA ASP A 19 2.96 2.55 -16.43
C ASP A 19 1.67 2.09 -15.74
N TYR A 20 1.76 1.06 -14.90
CA TYR A 20 0.62 0.58 -14.11
C TYR A 20 0.02 1.67 -13.21
N PHE A 21 0.87 2.43 -12.53
CA PHE A 21 0.41 3.49 -11.64
C PHE A 21 -0.15 4.69 -12.40
N GLU A 22 0.38 5.00 -13.58
CA GLU A 22 -0.16 6.03 -14.47
C GLU A 22 -1.56 5.64 -14.97
N ASP A 23 -1.73 4.39 -15.40
CA ASP A 23 -3.01 3.84 -15.84
C ASP A 23 -4.07 3.96 -14.75
N ILE A 24 -3.82 3.44 -13.54
CA ILE A 24 -4.83 3.49 -12.47
C ILE A 24 -5.09 4.91 -11.95
N SER A 25 -4.14 5.83 -12.11
CA SER A 25 -4.32 7.25 -11.78
C SER A 25 -5.17 7.99 -12.81
N SER A 26 -5.43 7.37 -13.97
CA SER A 26 -6.31 7.93 -14.99
C SER A 26 -7.74 8.07 -14.46
N PRO A 27 -8.43 9.19 -14.76
CA PRO A 27 -9.84 9.38 -14.45
C PRO A 27 -10.76 8.27 -14.99
N SER A 28 -10.32 7.51 -16.01
CA SER A 28 -11.09 6.42 -16.59
C SER A 28 -11.12 5.15 -15.74
N LEU A 29 -10.15 4.96 -14.84
CA LEU A 29 -9.98 3.73 -14.06
C LEU A 29 -10.31 3.91 -12.57
N ASN A 30 -10.75 5.12 -12.16
CA ASN A 30 -11.22 5.44 -10.80
C ASN A 30 -10.29 4.99 -9.67
N GLY A 31 -8.98 4.88 -9.91
CA GLY A 31 -8.05 4.43 -8.89
C GLY A 31 -8.25 2.96 -8.48
N ARG A 32 -8.80 2.12 -9.35
CA ARG A 32 -9.05 0.71 -9.03
C ARG A 32 -7.73 -0.08 -9.02
N VAL A 33 -7.40 -0.65 -7.88
CA VAL A 33 -6.18 -1.46 -7.66
C VAL A 33 -6.60 -2.90 -7.40
N ASP A 34 -6.09 -3.84 -8.21
CA ASP A 34 -6.16 -5.27 -7.93
C ASP A 34 -4.89 -5.74 -7.22
N ILE A 35 -5.05 -6.42 -6.09
CA ILE A 35 -3.97 -6.83 -5.20
C ILE A 35 -4.12 -8.31 -4.89
N ASP A 36 -3.03 -9.05 -5.01
CA ASP A 36 -2.96 -10.46 -4.60
C ASP A 36 -3.30 -10.59 -3.09
N GLY A 37 -4.33 -11.38 -2.83
CA GLY A 37 -5.01 -11.56 -1.56
C GLY A 37 -4.34 -12.55 -0.61
N ASP A 38 -3.27 -13.23 -1.04
CA ASP A 38 -2.49 -14.19 -0.22
C ASP A 38 -1.74 -13.53 0.96
N CYS A 39 -2.05 -12.27 1.23
CA CYS A 39 -1.43 -11.49 2.28
C CYS A 39 -2.41 -10.74 3.19
N MET A 40 -3.73 -10.85 3.00
CA MET A 40 -4.71 -10.35 3.99
C MET A 40 -4.53 -11.03 5.36
N GLY A 41 -4.13 -10.25 6.36
CA GLY A 41 -4.20 -10.65 7.77
C GLY A 41 -5.63 -10.57 8.31
N ASP A 42 -5.78 -10.51 9.64
CA ASP A 42 -7.10 -10.57 10.32
C ASP A 42 -8.00 -9.33 10.15
N SER A 43 -7.64 -8.37 9.29
CA SER A 43 -8.36 -7.11 9.11
C SER A 43 -8.42 -6.68 7.65
N GLN A 44 -9.62 -6.26 7.23
CA GLN A 44 -9.88 -5.71 5.89
C GLN A 44 -9.47 -4.24 5.81
N ILE A 45 -9.18 -3.76 4.59
CA ILE A 45 -9.03 -2.33 4.31
C ILE A 45 -10.39 -1.64 4.43
N VAL A 46 -10.38 -0.44 5.01
CA VAL A 46 -11.55 0.44 5.13
C VAL A 46 -11.32 1.77 4.41
N PRO A 47 -12.39 2.50 4.02
CA PRO A 47 -12.26 3.82 3.43
C PRO A 47 -11.46 4.79 4.31
N GLY A 48 -10.61 5.61 3.70
CA GLY A 48 -9.70 6.56 4.33
C GLY A 48 -8.37 5.95 4.80
N GLU A 49 -8.25 4.62 4.83
CA GLU A 49 -7.03 3.95 5.30
C GLU A 49 -5.85 4.26 4.36
N ILE A 50 -4.69 4.56 4.96
CA ILE A 50 -3.44 4.73 4.21
C ILE A 50 -3.05 3.38 3.61
N VAL A 51 -2.72 3.35 2.32
CA VAL A 51 -2.19 2.17 1.62
C VAL A 51 -0.80 2.49 1.08
N VAL A 52 0.18 1.68 1.47
CA VAL A 52 1.60 1.86 1.14
C VAL A 52 2.04 0.72 0.24
N PHE A 53 2.58 1.04 -0.93
CA PHE A 53 3.03 0.05 -1.90
C PHE A 53 4.55 -0.10 -1.83
N LEU A 54 5.00 -1.35 -1.65
CA LEU A 54 6.40 -1.74 -1.68
C LEU A 54 6.68 -2.58 -2.92
N HIS A 55 7.79 -2.32 -3.58
CA HIS A 55 8.29 -3.11 -4.71
C HIS A 55 9.79 -3.34 -4.53
N GLY A 56 10.24 -4.60 -4.63
CA GLY A 56 11.67 -4.94 -4.46
C GLY A 56 12.30 -4.47 -3.13
N GLY A 57 11.49 -4.32 -2.06
CA GLY A 57 11.96 -3.79 -0.77
C GLY A 57 12.08 -2.26 -0.71
N THR A 58 11.46 -1.54 -1.64
CA THR A 58 11.46 -0.08 -1.73
C THR A 58 10.03 0.45 -1.69
N LEU A 59 9.81 1.56 -0.98
CA LEU A 59 8.57 2.31 -1.01
C LEU A 59 8.42 3.03 -2.34
N VAL A 60 7.36 2.70 -3.08
CA VAL A 60 7.14 3.22 -4.44
C VAL A 60 5.94 4.13 -4.55
N LYS A 61 4.85 3.86 -3.82
CA LYS A 61 3.64 4.69 -3.80
C LYS A 61 2.98 4.69 -2.43
N ILE A 62 2.29 5.78 -2.16
CA ILE A 62 1.43 5.98 -1.01
C ILE A 62 0.05 6.39 -1.57
N ALA A 63 -1.00 5.78 -1.05
CA ALA A 63 -2.37 6.05 -1.46
C ALA A 63 -3.31 6.14 -0.26
N ARG A 64 -4.51 6.65 -0.53
CA ARG A 64 -5.66 6.59 0.39
C ARG A 64 -6.76 5.76 -0.24
N SER A 65 -7.27 4.80 0.49
CA SER A 65 -8.39 3.99 0.00
C SER A 65 -9.69 4.78 0.03
N SER A 66 -10.48 4.74 -1.03
CA SER A 66 -11.81 5.34 -1.09
C SER A 66 -12.93 4.33 -0.83
N SER A 67 -12.60 3.04 -0.78
CA SER A 67 -13.54 1.94 -0.59
C SER A 67 -13.07 0.93 0.45
N SER A 68 -14.00 0.14 0.99
CA SER A 68 -13.60 -1.14 1.58
C SER A 68 -13.12 -2.10 0.49
N VAL A 69 -12.58 -3.24 0.91
CA VAL A 69 -12.26 -4.36 0.01
C VAL A 69 -13.50 -4.75 -0.82
N ILE A 70 -13.36 -4.65 -2.14
CA ILE A 70 -14.35 -5.11 -3.13
C ILE A 70 -13.96 -6.55 -3.47
N THR A 71 -14.62 -7.52 -2.85
CA THR A 71 -14.40 -8.94 -3.15
C THR A 71 -15.41 -9.42 -4.18
N PRO A 72 -14.98 -10.21 -5.18
CA PRO A 72 -15.93 -10.87 -6.09
C PRO A 72 -16.71 -12.01 -5.40
N ASN A 73 -16.29 -12.49 -4.22
CA ASN A 73 -16.92 -13.58 -3.47
C ASN A 73 -16.82 -13.39 -1.94
N ASN A 74 -17.75 -13.98 -1.18
CA ASN A 74 -17.85 -13.92 0.29
C ASN A 74 -16.75 -14.68 1.08
N GLY A 75 -15.67 -15.13 0.43
CA GLY A 75 -14.52 -15.78 1.06
C GLY A 75 -13.30 -14.85 1.10
N LEU A 76 -12.20 -15.25 1.75
CA LEU A 76 -10.89 -14.60 1.56
C LEU A 76 -10.49 -14.78 0.08
N PRO A 77 -10.56 -13.74 -0.76
CA PRO A 77 -10.29 -13.91 -2.17
C PRO A 77 -8.78 -14.00 -2.42
N GLN A 78 -8.39 -14.77 -3.44
CA GLN A 78 -7.01 -14.82 -3.92
C GLN A 78 -6.54 -13.49 -4.49
N HIS A 79 -7.46 -12.61 -4.86
CA HIS A 79 -7.22 -11.25 -5.32
C HIS A 79 -8.34 -10.37 -4.81
N PHE A 80 -8.04 -9.18 -4.32
CA PHE A 80 -9.07 -8.24 -3.94
C PHE A 80 -8.83 -6.88 -4.55
N THR A 81 -9.93 -6.17 -4.74
CA THR A 81 -9.93 -4.87 -5.36
C THR A 81 -10.18 -3.79 -4.31
N ILE A 82 -9.46 -2.67 -4.39
CA ILE A 82 -9.80 -1.44 -3.68
C ILE A 82 -9.85 -0.30 -4.68
N ASP A 83 -10.72 0.67 -4.44
CA ASP A 83 -10.64 1.96 -5.10
C ASP A 83 -9.78 2.90 -4.23
N ILE A 84 -8.99 3.77 -4.86
CA ILE A 84 -8.15 4.78 -4.17
C ILE A 84 -8.56 6.20 -4.58
N GLU A 85 -8.59 7.13 -3.63
CA GLU A 85 -8.94 8.54 -3.88
C GLU A 85 -7.72 9.40 -4.24
N SER A 86 -6.54 8.99 -3.78
CA SER A 86 -5.30 9.70 -4.01
C SER A 86 -4.15 8.72 -4.03
N ILE A 87 -3.17 9.01 -4.88
CA ILE A 87 -1.92 8.27 -4.96
C ILE A 87 -0.78 9.22 -5.28
N HIS A 88 0.33 9.07 -4.58
CA HIS A 88 1.52 9.88 -4.79
C HIS A 88 2.79 9.05 -4.61
N SER A 89 3.85 9.46 -5.29
CA SER A 89 5.19 8.93 -5.05
C SER A 89 5.74 9.53 -3.75
N PRO A 90 6.59 8.80 -3.00
CA PRO A 90 7.39 9.42 -1.95
C PRO A 90 8.34 10.46 -2.58
N ARG A 91 8.64 11.55 -1.87
CA ARG A 91 9.53 12.64 -2.29
C ARG A 91 10.94 12.16 -2.64
N ARG A 92 11.34 11.03 -2.06
CA ARG A 92 12.57 10.32 -2.39
C ARG A 92 12.33 8.82 -2.34
N MET A 93 13.06 8.10 -3.18
CA MET A 93 13.12 6.65 -3.09
C MET A 93 13.58 6.24 -1.68
N MET A 94 12.84 5.33 -1.05
CA MET A 94 13.05 4.96 0.35
C MET A 94 13.06 3.45 0.49
N ARG A 95 14.13 2.90 1.07
CA ARG A 95 14.22 1.47 1.36
C ARG A 95 13.27 1.10 2.50
N ILE A 96 12.82 -0.14 2.51
CA ILE A 96 11.94 -0.68 3.55
C ILE A 96 12.52 -0.48 4.96
N SER A 97 13.84 -0.64 5.13
CA SER A 97 14.52 -0.43 6.41
C SER A 97 14.47 1.02 6.88
N GLU A 98 14.61 1.98 5.95
CA GLU A 98 14.52 3.41 6.25
C GLU A 98 13.09 3.78 6.64
N PHE A 99 12.09 3.23 5.94
CA PHE A 99 10.69 3.43 6.27
C PHE A 99 10.34 2.86 7.64
N GLN A 100 10.81 1.65 7.95
CA GLN A 100 10.66 1.03 9.28
C GLN A 100 11.30 1.88 10.38
N GLU A 101 12.49 2.44 10.13
CA GLU A 101 13.17 3.31 11.09
C GLU A 101 12.37 4.60 11.36
N ILE A 102 11.76 5.20 10.33
CA ILE A 102 10.89 6.38 10.48
C ILE A 102 9.65 6.03 11.31
N LEU A 103 8.98 4.92 11.00
CA LEU A 103 7.82 4.45 11.77
C LEU A 103 8.18 4.19 13.24
N PHE A 104 9.32 3.56 13.49
CA PHE A 104 9.80 3.30 14.84
C PHE A 104 10.13 4.58 15.60
N LYS A 105 10.89 5.49 14.98
CA LYS A 105 11.33 6.74 15.64
C LYS A 105 10.18 7.67 16.00
N VAL A 106 9.17 7.76 15.14
CA VAL A 106 8.12 8.78 15.30
C VAL A 106 6.86 8.22 15.94
N ALA A 107 6.50 6.97 15.64
CA ALA A 107 5.30 6.34 16.19
C ALA A 107 5.59 5.28 17.28
N GLY A 108 6.86 4.97 17.54
CA GLY A 108 7.23 3.88 18.46
C GLY A 108 6.88 2.48 17.92
N LEU A 109 6.56 2.38 16.63
CA LEU A 109 6.01 1.16 16.02
C LEU A 109 7.13 0.28 15.46
N ALA A 110 7.54 -0.72 16.25
CA ALA A 110 8.43 -1.78 15.77
C ALA A 110 7.66 -2.71 14.83
N THR A 111 7.76 -2.45 13.52
CA THR A 111 6.99 -3.16 12.50
C THR A 111 7.93 -3.96 11.62
N ASN A 112 7.70 -5.27 11.45
CA ASN A 112 8.48 -6.08 10.52
C ASN A 112 7.84 -6.07 9.13
N LEU A 113 8.15 -5.04 8.34
CA LEU A 113 7.62 -4.91 6.99
C LEU A 113 8.18 -5.95 6.02
N ALA A 114 9.19 -6.75 6.39
CA ALA A 114 9.71 -7.83 5.56
C ALA A 114 8.83 -9.09 5.58
N SER A 115 7.89 -9.24 6.53
CA SER A 115 6.99 -10.41 6.63
C SER A 115 6.09 -10.59 5.41
N LYS A 116 5.82 -11.82 4.96
CA LYS A 116 4.88 -12.08 3.86
C LYS A 116 3.46 -11.55 4.17
N ASN A 117 3.05 -11.63 5.43
CA ASN A 117 1.74 -11.16 5.90
C ASN A 117 1.66 -9.62 5.89
N TRP A 118 0.45 -9.11 5.69
CA TRP A 118 0.17 -7.68 5.80
C TRP A 118 0.51 -7.15 7.19
N ASN A 119 1.16 -6.00 7.18
CA ASN A 119 1.31 -5.20 8.39
C ASN A 119 0.12 -4.25 8.43
N HIS A 120 -0.78 -4.47 9.39
CA HIS A 120 -1.80 -3.50 9.74
C HIS A 120 -1.25 -2.63 10.87
N LEU A 121 -1.15 -1.33 10.59
CA LEU A 121 -0.84 -0.33 11.60
C LEU A 121 -2.07 0.54 11.78
N GLN A 122 -2.53 0.68 13.02
CA GLN A 122 -3.69 1.52 13.30
C GLN A 122 -3.39 2.96 12.89
N ASP A 123 -4.31 3.57 12.14
CA ASP A 123 -4.17 4.96 11.77
C ASP A 123 -4.23 5.84 13.02
N SER A 124 -3.25 6.73 13.13
CA SER A 124 -3.14 7.74 14.18
C SER A 124 -2.76 9.06 13.52
N ASP A 125 -3.08 10.18 14.16
CA ASP A 125 -2.73 11.52 13.66
C ASP A 125 -1.21 11.65 13.43
N VAL A 126 -0.41 10.98 14.27
CA VAL A 126 1.04 10.92 14.12
C VAL A 126 1.42 10.19 12.83
N LEU A 127 0.83 9.03 12.57
CA LEU A 127 1.09 8.25 11.36
C LEU A 127 0.68 9.02 10.11
N ILE A 128 -0.52 9.61 10.11
CA ILE A 128 -1.02 10.46 9.03
C ILE A 128 -0.03 11.60 8.76
N SER A 129 0.38 12.33 9.80
CA SER A 129 1.34 13.43 9.65
C SER A 129 2.72 13.00 9.15
N ILE A 130 3.17 11.78 9.41
CA ILE A 130 4.42 11.26 8.86
C ILE A 130 4.23 11.01 7.37
N ILE A 131 3.19 10.25 7.01
CA ILE A 131 2.93 9.82 5.64
C ILE A 131 2.71 11.01 4.70
N ASP A 132 1.98 12.04 5.14
CA ASP A 132 1.75 13.24 4.35
C ASP A 132 3.04 14.08 4.12
N ARG A 133 4.11 13.81 4.88
CA ARG A 133 5.43 14.46 4.75
C ARG A 133 6.43 13.64 3.94
N LEU A 134 6.15 12.36 3.68
CA LEU A 134 6.99 11.47 2.87
C LEU A 134 6.92 11.85 1.39
#